data_AF-A0A4Y8C7R7-F1
#
_entry.id   AF-A0A4Y8C7R7-F1
#
_cell.length_a   1.000
_cell.length_b   1.000
_cell.length_c   1.000
_cell.angle_alpha   90.00
_cell.angle_beta   90.00
_cell.angle_gamma   90.00
#
_symmetry.space_group_name_H-M   'P 1'
#
loop_
_entity.id
_entity.type
_entity.pdbx_description
1 polymer ?
#
loop_
_entity_poly.entity_id
_entity_poly.type
_entity_poly.pdbx_seq_one_letter_code
_entity_poly.pdbx_strand_id
1 'polypeptide(L)'
;PFAKLSGSDLELGPEMRSTGEVMGISKDFANSYAKSQIASFNHLPEQGVVFISLKDKDKKYTKKIAAEYVKLGFKLMATGGTCKEILESGFECELVHKISEGRPNVEDKLKNGEIHLVINT
;
A
#
# COMPACT_ATOMS: atom_id res chain seq x y z
N PRO A 1 4.67 -6.82 16.48
CA PRO A 1 5.02 -8.21 16.94
C PRO A 1 4.71 -9.32 15.93
N PHE A 2 3.96 -9.05 14.86
CA PHE A 2 3.41 -10.08 13.98
C PHE A 2 4.45 -10.98 13.29
N ALA A 3 5.67 -10.48 13.03
CA ALA A 3 6.77 -11.31 12.54
C ALA A 3 7.16 -12.46 13.49
N LYS A 4 6.78 -12.38 14.78
CA LYS A 4 6.99 -13.43 15.78
C LYS A 4 5.74 -14.30 16.01
N LEU A 5 4.60 -13.95 15.42
CA LEU A 5 3.30 -14.59 15.63
C LEU A 5 2.79 -15.17 14.31
N SER A 6 3.41 -16.27 13.86
CA SER A 6 3.00 -16.98 12.66
C SER A 6 1.53 -17.41 12.73
N GLY A 7 0.76 -17.12 11.69
CA GLY A 7 -0.67 -17.43 11.63
C GLY A 7 -1.59 -16.40 12.29
N SER A 8 -1.06 -15.31 12.85
CA SER A 8 -1.87 -14.19 13.31
C SER A 8 -2.25 -13.26 12.15
N ASP A 9 -3.45 -12.70 12.20
CA ASP A 9 -3.89 -11.69 11.24
C ASP A 9 -3.10 -10.40 11.42
N LEU A 10 -2.50 -9.95 10.32
CA LEU A 10 -1.70 -8.74 10.18
C LEU A 10 -2.60 -7.51 9.96
N GLU A 11 -3.63 -7.35 10.78
CA GLU A 11 -4.60 -6.26 10.66
C GLU A 11 -4.62 -5.35 11.89
N LEU A 12 -4.87 -4.07 11.67
CA LEU A 12 -5.14 -3.12 12.73
C LEU A 12 -6.60 -3.25 13.16
N GLY A 13 -6.82 -3.35 14.47
CA GLY A 13 -8.14 -3.46 15.07
C GLY A 13 -8.31 -2.51 16.25
N PRO A 14 -9.45 -2.59 16.96
CA PRO A 14 -9.69 -1.78 18.16
C PRO A 14 -8.75 -2.15 19.33
N GLU A 15 -8.12 -3.33 19.28
CA GLU A 15 -7.20 -3.82 20.29
C GLU A 15 -5.74 -3.42 19.99
N MET A 16 -5.03 -2.90 20.99
CA MET A 16 -3.61 -2.56 20.87
C MET A 16 -2.76 -3.82 20.84
N ARG A 17 -2.04 -4.03 19.73
CA ARG A 17 -1.08 -5.14 19.55
C ARG A 17 0.37 -4.67 19.38
N SER A 18 0.65 -3.37 19.41
CA SER A 18 2.02 -2.86 19.33
C SER A 18 2.79 -3.15 20.62
N THR A 19 4.10 -3.41 20.49
CA THR A 19 4.99 -3.71 21.62
C THR A 19 6.02 -2.61 21.89
N GLY A 20 6.08 -1.61 21.01
CA GLY A 20 7.03 -0.51 21.09
C GLY A 20 6.64 0.61 20.13
N GLU A 21 7.32 1.73 20.26
CA GLU A 21 7.08 2.97 19.53
C GLU A 21 8.40 3.66 19.19
N VAL A 22 8.35 4.54 18.20
CA VAL A 22 9.50 5.33 17.72
C VAL A 22 9.07 6.77 17.52
N MET A 23 10.02 7.70 17.61
CA MET A 23 9.77 9.12 17.42
C MET A 23 10.66 9.67 16.29
N GLY A 24 10.03 10.31 15.30
CA GLY A 24 10.74 11.07 14.27
C GLY A 24 10.63 12.57 14.55
N ILE A 25 11.76 13.27 14.60
CA ILE A 25 11.81 14.72 14.86
C ILE A 25 12.44 15.44 13.67
N SER A 26 11.75 16.44 13.13
CA SER A 26 12.23 17.34 12.09
C SER A 26 11.55 18.71 12.19
N LYS A 27 11.88 19.61 11.25
CA LYS A 27 11.29 20.96 11.15
C LYS A 27 9.87 20.97 10.61
N ASP A 28 9.47 19.88 9.94
CA ASP A 28 8.18 19.73 9.29
C ASP A 28 7.62 18.31 9.47
N PHE A 29 6.32 18.17 9.21
CA PHE A 29 5.60 16.92 9.39
C PHE A 29 6.08 15.80 8.46
N ALA A 30 6.30 16.10 7.17
CA ALA A 30 6.65 15.09 6.18
C ALA A 30 7.99 14.41 6.52
N ASN A 31 9.01 15.22 6.86
CA ASN A 31 10.30 14.70 7.29
C ASN A 31 10.23 14.00 8.65
N SER A 32 9.39 14.46 9.57
CA SER A 32 9.20 13.79 10.87
C SER A 32 8.57 12.41 10.69
N TYR A 33 7.56 12.31 9.82
CA TYR A 33 6.89 11.06 9.48
C TYR A 33 7.82 10.10 8.73
N ALA A 34 8.56 10.57 7.73
CA ALA A 34 9.54 9.74 7.02
C ALA A 34 10.57 9.14 8.00
N LYS A 35 11.08 9.93 8.95
CA LYS A 35 11.98 9.45 10.00
C LYS A 35 11.33 8.40 10.90
N SER A 36 10.07 8.55 11.30
CA SER A 36 9.38 7.53 12.10
C SER A 36 9.14 6.23 11.34
N GLN A 37 8.84 6.31 10.04
CA GLN A 37 8.70 5.12 9.20
C GLN A 37 10.03 4.36 9.08
N ILE A 38 11.14 5.06 8.83
CA ILE A 38 12.48 4.44 8.81
C ILE A 38 12.83 3.83 10.17
N ALA A 39 12.60 4.56 11.27
CA ALA A 39 12.90 4.07 12.61
C ALA A 39 12.04 2.86 13.02
N SER A 40 10.83 2.74 12.48
CA SER A 40 9.96 1.57 12.68
C SER A 40 10.24 0.41 11.72
N PHE A 41 11.36 0.47 10.98
CA PHE A 41 11.75 -0.52 9.95
C PHE A 41 10.75 -0.65 8.80
N ASN A 42 9.93 0.40 8.57
CA ASN A 42 9.00 0.51 7.45
C ASN A 42 9.61 1.43 6.39
N HIS A 43 10.65 0.97 5.70
CA HIS A 43 11.27 1.72 4.63
C HIS A 43 10.27 1.98 3.50
N LEU A 44 10.03 3.26 3.19
CA LEU A 44 9.17 3.65 2.09
C LEU A 44 9.96 3.53 0.78
N PRO A 45 9.40 2.89 -0.26
CA PRO A 45 10.06 2.85 -1.56
C PRO A 45 10.07 4.24 -2.19
N GLU A 46 11.11 4.52 -2.98
CA GLU A 46 11.25 5.77 -3.73
C GLU A 46 10.83 5.62 -5.21
N GLN A 47 10.71 4.37 -5.68
CA GLN A 47 10.30 4.03 -7.03
C GLN A 47 9.67 2.62 -7.07
N GLY A 48 9.03 2.27 -8.18
CA GLY A 48 8.50 0.92 -8.43
C GLY A 48 7.00 0.91 -8.65
N VAL A 49 6.34 -0.16 -8.17
CA VAL A 49 4.89 -0.37 -8.34
C VAL A 49 4.18 -0.25 -6.99
N VAL A 50 3.10 0.54 -6.98
CA VAL A 50 2.16 0.62 -5.86
C VAL A 50 0.95 -0.24 -6.19
N PHE A 51 0.71 -1.25 -5.35
CA PHE A 51 -0.52 -2.03 -5.40
C PHE A 51 -1.60 -1.37 -4.52
N ILE A 52 -2.78 -1.13 -5.11
CA ILE A 52 -3.91 -0.45 -4.46
C ILE A 52 -5.15 -1.34 -4.53
N SER A 53 -5.72 -1.64 -3.36
CA SER A 53 -6.99 -2.35 -3.23
C SER A 53 -7.79 -1.69 -2.11
N LEU A 54 -8.93 -1.08 -2.46
CA LEU A 54 -9.72 -0.29 -1.52
C LEU A 54 -11.12 -0.85 -1.36
N LYS A 55 -11.63 -0.83 -0.13
CA LYS A 55 -13.08 -0.89 0.15
C LYS A 55 -13.84 0.21 -0.58
N ASP A 56 -15.10 -0.06 -0.88
CA ASP A 56 -15.95 0.87 -1.66
C ASP A 56 -16.04 2.27 -1.06
N LYS A 57 -16.05 2.38 0.27
CA LYS A 57 -16.11 3.67 0.99
C LYS A 57 -14.87 4.54 0.76
N ASP A 58 -13.72 3.92 0.52
CA ASP A 58 -12.44 4.61 0.33
C ASP A 58 -12.14 4.89 -1.14
N LYS A 59 -12.90 4.31 -2.08
CA LYS A 59 -12.73 4.54 -3.51
C LYS A 59 -12.85 6.01 -3.92
N LYS A 60 -13.56 6.83 -3.14
CA LYS A 60 -13.60 8.29 -3.32
C LYS A 60 -12.21 8.97 -3.26
N TYR A 61 -11.23 8.33 -2.62
CA TYR A 61 -9.86 8.84 -2.53
C TYR A 61 -8.94 8.33 -3.65
N THR A 62 -9.39 7.37 -4.45
CA THR A 62 -8.61 6.71 -5.51
C THR A 62 -7.95 7.72 -6.43
N LYS A 63 -8.70 8.71 -6.93
CA LYS A 63 -8.18 9.75 -7.82
C LYS A 63 -6.99 10.50 -7.22
N LYS A 64 -7.10 10.88 -5.94
CA LYS A 64 -6.03 11.63 -5.25
C LYS A 64 -4.82 10.74 -5.04
N ILE A 65 -5.02 9.50 -4.60
CA ILE A 65 -3.95 8.53 -4.36
C ILE A 65 -3.19 8.26 -5.67
N ALA A 66 -3.91 7.94 -6.74
CA ALA A 66 -3.33 7.68 -8.06
C ALA A 66 -2.53 8.87 -8.59
N ALA A 67 -3.08 10.09 -8.50
CA ALA A 67 -2.42 11.31 -8.97
C ALA A 67 -1.08 11.56 -8.26
N GLU A 68 -1.04 11.43 -6.93
CA GLU A 68 0.18 11.68 -6.16
C GLU A 68 1.27 10.65 -6.47
N TYR A 69 0.93 9.36 -6.58
CA TYR A 69 1.93 8.32 -6.89
C TYR A 69 2.41 8.37 -8.34
N VAL A 70 1.53 8.65 -9.30
CA VAL A 70 1.93 8.85 -10.70
C VAL A 70 2.84 10.07 -10.84
N LYS A 71 2.55 11.16 -10.12
CA LYS A 71 3.42 12.35 -10.08
C LYS A 71 4.82 12.04 -9.54
N LEU A 72 4.92 11.08 -8.61
CA LEU A 72 6.19 10.59 -8.07
C LEU A 72 6.88 9.55 -8.99
N GLY A 73 6.26 9.17 -10.13
CA GLY A 73 6.84 8.25 -11.10
C GLY A 73 6.58 6.77 -10.81
N PHE A 74 5.67 6.45 -9.89
CA PHE A 74 5.28 5.06 -9.63
C PHE A 74 4.33 4.54 -10.69
N LYS A 75 4.39 3.23 -10.93
CA LYS A 75 3.37 2.49 -11.67
C LYS A 75 2.28 2.04 -10.71
N LEU A 76 1.03 2.03 -11.17
CA LEU A 76 -0.11 1.60 -10.37
C LEU A 76 -0.54 0.19 -10.77
N MET A 77 -0.87 -0.62 -9.77
CA MET A 77 -1.48 -1.94 -9.92
C MET A 77 -2.68 -2.04 -8.98
N ALA A 78 -3.80 -2.60 -9.41
CA ALA A 78 -4.98 -2.68 -8.56
C ALA A 78 -5.90 -3.86 -8.88
N THR A 79 -6.73 -4.23 -7.90
CA THR A 79 -7.81 -5.21 -8.11
C THR A 79 -8.96 -4.59 -8.91
N GLY A 80 -9.77 -5.42 -9.59
CA GLY A 80 -10.71 -4.95 -10.62
C GLY A 80 -11.58 -3.75 -10.27
N GLY A 81 -12.16 -3.74 -9.07
CA GLY A 81 -13.02 -2.63 -8.64
C GLY A 81 -12.27 -1.31 -8.41
N THR A 82 -11.03 -1.36 -7.94
CA THR A 82 -10.19 -0.17 -7.74
C THR A 82 -9.50 0.24 -9.04
N CYS A 83 -9.06 -0.73 -9.86
CA CYS A 83 -8.45 -0.49 -11.16
C CYS A 83 -9.40 0.29 -12.08
N LYS A 84 -10.69 -0.10 -12.12
CA LYS A 84 -11.72 0.61 -12.88
C LYS A 84 -11.82 2.09 -12.49
N GLU A 85 -11.86 2.38 -11.20
CA GLU A 85 -11.95 3.76 -10.67
C GLU A 85 -10.70 4.60 -11.00
N ILE A 86 -9.50 3.97 -10.99
CA ILE A 86 -8.25 4.63 -11.39
C ILE A 86 -8.29 4.98 -12.88
N LEU A 87 -8.71 4.04 -13.73
CA LEU A 87 -8.84 4.24 -15.17
C LEU A 87 -9.86 5.33 -15.51
N GLU A 88 -11.02 5.32 -14.85
CA GLU A 88 -12.06 6.37 -15.00
C GLU A 88 -11.58 7.75 -14.53
N SER A 89 -10.63 7.78 -13.59
CA SER A 89 -9.96 9.01 -13.15
C SER A 89 -8.91 9.53 -14.13
N GLY A 90 -8.60 8.77 -15.19
CA GLY A 90 -7.65 9.14 -16.25
C GLY A 90 -6.21 8.71 -16.03
N PHE A 91 -5.95 7.76 -15.11
CA PHE A 91 -4.60 7.24 -14.84
C PHE A 91 -4.45 5.80 -15.34
N GLU A 92 -3.25 5.45 -15.79
CA GLU A 92 -2.93 4.07 -16.15
C GLU A 92 -2.81 3.19 -14.90
N CYS A 93 -3.35 1.97 -14.98
CA CYS A 93 -3.30 0.99 -13.89
C CYS A 93 -3.26 -0.43 -14.45
N GLU A 94 -2.33 -1.26 -13.95
CA GLU A 94 -2.29 -2.69 -14.24
C GLU A 94 -3.36 -3.41 -13.42
N LEU A 95 -4.19 -4.22 -14.06
CA LEU A 95 -5.14 -5.09 -13.37
C LEU A 95 -4.41 -6.31 -12.81
N VAL A 96 -4.64 -6.62 -11.53
CA VAL A 96 -4.18 -7.86 -10.90
C VAL A 96 -5.34 -8.62 -10.27
N HIS A 97 -5.33 -9.94 -10.43
CA HIS A 97 -6.34 -10.82 -9.86
C HIS A 97 -6.18 -10.96 -8.36
N LYS A 98 -7.29 -11.07 -7.64
CA LYS A 98 -7.27 -11.57 -6.26
C LYS A 98 -6.79 -13.03 -6.25
N ILE A 99 -6.34 -13.50 -5.09
CA ILE A 99 -5.90 -14.88 -4.89
C ILE A 99 -6.99 -15.89 -5.33
N SER A 100 -8.26 -15.54 -5.11
CA SER A 100 -9.43 -16.34 -5.50
C SER A 100 -9.79 -16.30 -6.98
N GLU A 101 -9.24 -15.37 -7.76
CA GLU A 101 -9.67 -15.06 -9.13
C GLU A 101 -8.78 -15.70 -10.22
N GLY A 102 -7.66 -16.32 -9.85
CA GLY A 102 -6.78 -17.04 -10.78
C GLY A 102 -5.31 -16.65 -10.63
N ARG A 103 -4.54 -16.82 -11.71
CA ARG A 103 -3.12 -16.44 -11.82
C ARG A 103 -2.82 -15.67 -13.11
N PRO A 104 -1.86 -14.73 -13.10
CA PRO A 104 -1.09 -14.28 -11.95
C PRO A 104 -1.92 -13.40 -11.02
N ASN A 105 -1.80 -13.62 -9.70
CA ASN A 105 -2.50 -12.84 -8.68
C ASN A 105 -1.53 -11.98 -7.84
N VAL A 106 -2.10 -11.23 -6.89
CA VAL A 106 -1.33 -10.33 -6.00
C VAL A 106 -0.22 -11.08 -5.24
N GLU A 107 -0.45 -12.32 -4.83
CA GLU A 107 0.56 -13.12 -4.11
C GLU A 107 1.74 -13.46 -5.02
N ASP A 108 1.48 -13.85 -6.27
CA ASP A 108 2.53 -14.13 -7.26
C ASP A 108 3.38 -12.87 -7.52
N LYS A 109 2.72 -11.72 -7.72
CA LYS A 109 3.38 -10.43 -7.97
C LYS A 109 4.22 -9.95 -6.76
N LEU A 110 3.74 -10.16 -5.54
CA LEU A 110 4.51 -9.88 -4.32
C LEU A 110 5.75 -10.78 -4.22
N LYS A 111 5.60 -12.09 -4.44
CA LYS A 111 6.71 -13.05 -4.37
C LYS A 111 7.78 -12.79 -5.44
N ASN A 112 7.37 -12.30 -6.60
CA ASN A 112 8.29 -11.90 -7.67
C ASN A 112 9.00 -10.57 -7.42
N GLY A 113 8.66 -9.83 -6.35
CA GLY A 113 9.22 -8.51 -6.07
C GLY A 113 8.72 -7.41 -7.02
N GLU A 114 7.59 -7.64 -7.70
CA GLU A 114 7.02 -6.66 -8.64
C GLU A 114 6.32 -5.52 -7.89
N ILE A 115 5.81 -5.77 -6.68
CA ILE A 115 5.10 -4.79 -5.84
C ILE A 115 6.03 -4.25 -4.75
N HIS A 116 6.12 -2.92 -4.65
CA HIS A 116 7.04 -2.23 -3.74
C HIS A 116 6.32 -1.52 -2.59
N LEU A 117 5.06 -1.14 -2.81
CA LEU A 117 4.17 -0.58 -1.79
C LEU A 117 2.78 -1.18 -1.91
N VAL A 118 2.16 -1.47 -0.77
CA VAL A 118 0.78 -1.99 -0.70
C VAL A 118 -0.09 -1.00 0.05
N ILE A 119 -1.21 -0.61 -0.57
CA ILE A 119 -2.30 0.14 0.04
C ILE A 119 -3.53 -0.75 -0.02
N ASN A 120 -3.87 -1.36 1.12
CA ASN A 120 -5.01 -2.25 1.25
C ASN A 120 -5.91 -1.76 2.39
N THR A 121 -7.15 -1.39 2.08
CA THR A 121 -8.13 -0.96 3.09
C THR A 121 -9.39 -1.80 3.08
#